data_AF-A0A7Y5FXH9-F1
#
_entry.id   AF-A0A7Y5FXH9-F1
#
_cell.length_a   1.000
_cell.length_b   1.000
_cell.length_c   1.000
_cell.angle_alpha   90.00
_cell.angle_beta   90.00
_cell.angle_gamma   90.00
#
_symmetry.space_group_name_H-M   'P 1'
#
loop_
_entity.id
_entity.type
_entity.pdbx_description
1 polymer ?
#
loop_
_entity_poly.entity_id
_entity_poly.type
_entity_poly.pdbx_seq_one_letter_code
_entity_poly.pdbx_strand_id
1 'polypeptide(L)'
;MNNTQVVTLRMPSELKTRLEREAKYQGVSINQLATYLLNIQVTQLEMISTLESRLQQKSLSGLKRRVRNILKNVPSREVQDWDVIK
;
A
#
# COMPACT_ATOMS: atom_id res chain seq x y z
N MET A 1 -20.05 -20.80 -14.71
CA MET A 1 -19.57 -19.86 -15.75
C MET A 1 -18.07 -19.70 -15.56
N ASN A 2 -17.27 -20.06 -16.56
CA ASN A 2 -15.82 -20.02 -16.47
C ASN A 2 -15.36 -18.59 -16.83
N ASN A 3 -15.28 -17.70 -15.83
CA ASN A 3 -15.02 -16.26 -16.03
C ASN A 3 -13.52 -15.96 -16.22
N THR A 4 -12.84 -16.70 -17.07
CA THR A 4 -11.43 -16.46 -17.39
C THR A 4 -11.30 -15.73 -18.72
N GLN A 5 -10.69 -14.54 -18.68
CA GLN A 5 -10.30 -13.81 -19.89
C GLN A 5 -8.84 -14.10 -20.23
N VAL A 6 -8.56 -14.40 -21.50
CA VAL A 6 -7.21 -14.65 -21.99
C VAL A 6 -6.60 -13.34 -22.48
N VAL A 7 -5.40 -13.03 -22.02
CA VAL A 7 -4.65 -11.83 -22.40
C VAL A 7 -3.32 -12.24 -23.02
N THR A 8 -2.95 -11.62 -24.13
CA THR A 8 -1.64 -11.77 -24.76
C THR A 8 -0.73 -10.59 -24.38
N LEU A 9 0.36 -10.88 -23.68
CA LEU A 9 1.31 -9.87 -23.21
C LEU A 9 2.57 -9.89 -24.09
N ARG A 10 2.98 -8.71 -24.56
CA ARG A 10 4.32 -8.49 -25.13
C ARG A 10 5.22 -7.90 -24.05
N MET A 11 6.40 -8.45 -23.88
CA MET A 11 7.37 -8.00 -22.89
C MET A 11 8.79 -8.09 -23.44
N PRO A 12 9.74 -7.29 -22.90
CA PRO A 12 11.15 -7.42 -23.23
C PRO A 12 11.65 -8.85 -23.00
N SER A 13 12.55 -9.31 -23.87
CA SER A 13 13.13 -10.67 -23.79
C SER A 13 13.78 -10.93 -22.43
N GLU A 14 14.50 -9.94 -21.90
CA GLU A 14 15.14 -10.02 -20.59
C GLU A 14 14.13 -10.24 -19.46
N LEU A 15 12.98 -9.55 -19.50
CA LEU A 15 11.94 -9.69 -18.49
C LEU A 15 11.35 -11.09 -18.50
N LYS A 16 11.12 -11.65 -19.70
CA LYS A 16 10.65 -13.02 -19.87
C LYS A 16 11.64 -14.02 -19.25
N THR A 17 12.93 -13.90 -19.56
CA THR A 17 13.96 -14.79 -19.01
C THR A 17 14.05 -14.71 -17.48
N ARG A 18 13.91 -13.51 -16.92
CA ARG A 18 13.85 -13.33 -15.46
C ARG A 18 12.61 -13.99 -14.85
N LEU A 19 11.43 -13.82 -15.46
CA LEU A 19 10.20 -14.48 -15.01
C LEU A 19 10.29 -16.00 -15.08
N GLU A 20 10.85 -16.56 -16.15
CA GLU A 20 11.07 -18.01 -16.29
C GLU A 20 11.97 -18.56 -15.19
N ARG A 21 13.04 -17.83 -14.87
CA ARG A 21 13.98 -18.18 -13.80
C ARG A 21 13.28 -18.18 -12.44
N GLU A 22 12.57 -17.11 -12.09
CA GLU A 22 11.86 -16.99 -10.82
C GLU A 22 10.73 -18.02 -10.69
N ALA A 23 9.98 -18.26 -11.76
CA ALA A 23 8.93 -19.28 -11.80
C ALA A 23 9.52 -20.67 -11.53
N LYS A 24 10.66 -20.99 -12.15
CA LYS A 24 11.38 -22.25 -11.91
C LYS A 24 11.86 -22.38 -10.47
N TYR A 25 12.42 -21.32 -9.88
CA TYR A 25 12.85 -21.34 -8.48
C TYR A 25 11.69 -21.56 -7.50
N GLN A 26 10.53 -20.98 -7.77
CA GLN A 26 9.34 -21.09 -6.94
C GLN A 26 8.52 -22.36 -7.23
N GLY A 27 8.89 -23.14 -8.25
CA GLY A 27 8.19 -24.37 -8.62
C GLY A 27 6.80 -24.14 -9.22
N VAL A 28 6.55 -22.98 -9.83
CA VAL A 28 5.25 -22.59 -10.40
C VAL A 28 5.35 -22.33 -11.90
N SER A 29 4.23 -22.32 -12.61
CA SER A 29 4.23 -21.91 -14.02
C SER A 29 4.45 -20.40 -14.17
N ILE A 30 5.03 -20.00 -15.30
CA ILE A 30 5.23 -18.57 -15.62
C ILE A 30 3.91 -17.79 -15.62
N ASN A 31 2.82 -18.42 -16.07
CA ASN A 31 1.50 -17.78 -16.13
C ASN A 31 0.93 -17.54 -14.73
N GLN A 32 1.10 -18.49 -13.80
CA GLN A 32 0.69 -18.33 -12.41
C GLN A 32 1.50 -17.22 -11.74
N LEU A 33 2.82 -17.22 -11.92
CA LEU A 33 3.68 -16.18 -11.38
C LEU A 33 3.32 -14.80 -11.95
N ALA A 34 3.13 -14.70 -13.27
CA ALA A 34 2.75 -13.45 -13.91
C ALA A 34 1.39 -12.94 -13.39
N THR A 35 0.40 -13.83 -13.26
CA THR A 35 -0.92 -13.46 -12.73
C THR A 35 -0.83 -12.98 -11.28
N TYR A 36 -0.06 -13.66 -10.44
CA TYR A 36 0.18 -13.26 -9.06
C TYR A 36 0.84 -11.88 -8.97
N LEU A 37 1.92 -11.66 -9.74
CA LEU A 37 2.62 -10.38 -9.76
C LEU A 37 1.73 -9.24 -10.27
N LEU A 38 0.95 -9.48 -11.32
CA LEU A 38 -0.02 -8.50 -11.83
C LEU A 38 -1.05 -8.14 -10.76
N ASN A 39 -1.60 -9.14 -10.05
CA ASN A 39 -2.59 -8.89 -9.00
C ASN A 39 -2.02 -8.05 -7.85
N ILE A 40 -0.80 -8.35 -7.40
CA ILE A 40 -0.12 -7.56 -6.37
C ILE A 40 0.07 -6.12 -6.82
N GLN A 41 0.60 -5.92 -8.03
CA GLN A 41 0.92 -4.59 -8.52
C GLN A 41 -0.34 -3.74 -8.74
N VAL A 42 -1.41 -4.33 -9.27
CA VAL A 42 -2.72 -3.65 -9.36
C VAL A 42 -3.22 -3.25 -7.98
N THR A 43 -3.19 -4.17 -7.01
CA THR A 43 -3.61 -3.89 -5.63
C THR A 43 -2.78 -2.75 -5.00
N GLN A 44 -1.47 -2.72 -5.26
CA GLN A 44 -0.59 -1.66 -4.77
C GLN A 44 -0.94 -0.30 -5.37
N LEU A 45 -1.20 -0.24 -6.68
CA LEU A 45 -1.61 1.00 -7.36
C LEU A 45 -2.96 1.51 -6.82
N GLU A 46 -3.93 0.62 -6.61
CA GLU A 46 -5.22 0.96 -6.02
C GLU A 46 -5.07 1.48 -4.58
N MET A 47 -4.21 0.85 -3.78
CA MET A 47 -3.93 1.31 -2.42
C MET A 47 -3.32 2.72 -2.43
N ILE A 48 -2.34 3.00 -3.29
CA ILE A 48 -1.72 4.32 -3.39
C ILE A 48 -2.78 5.36 -3.80
N SER A 49 -3.57 5.08 -4.84
CA SER A 49 -4.62 5.98 -5.32
C SER A 49 -5.67 6.28 -4.23
N THR A 50 -6.11 5.26 -3.49
CA THR A 50 -7.07 5.44 -2.39
C THR A 50 -6.50 6.24 -1.22
N LEU A 51 -5.21 6.04 -0.89
CA LEU A 51 -4.52 6.84 0.12
C LEU A 51 -4.37 8.29 -0.32
N GLU A 52 -3.96 8.54 -1.56
CA GLU A 52 -3.84 9.89 -2.11
C GLU A 52 -5.17 10.63 -2.09
N SER A 53 -6.25 9.98 -2.54
CA SER A 53 -7.60 10.56 -2.49
C SER A 53 -8.03 10.92 -1.06
N ARG A 54 -7.76 10.04 -0.08
CA ARG A 54 -8.04 10.30 1.33
C ARG A 54 -7.19 11.43 1.91
N LEU A 55 -5.94 11.55 1.48
CA LEU A 55 -5.03 12.61 1.92
C LEU A 55 -5.44 13.96 1.33
N GLN A 56 -5.81 14.02 0.04
CA GLN A 56 -6.28 15.24 -0.61
C GLN A 56 -7.54 15.83 0.07
N GLN A 57 -8.43 14.97 0.59
CA GLN A 57 -9.63 15.39 1.31
C GLN A 57 -9.35 15.93 2.73
N LYS A 58 -8.16 15.73 3.28
CA LYS A 58 -7.82 16.11 4.67
C LYS A 58 -6.88 17.32 4.66
N SER A 59 -7.40 18.48 5.08
CA SER A 59 -6.55 19.65 5.29
C SER A 59 -5.71 19.50 6.58
N LEU A 60 -4.43 19.88 6.50
CA LEU A 60 -3.51 19.89 7.66
C LEU A 60 -4.07 20.74 8.82
N SER A 61 -4.75 21.85 8.49
CA SER A 61 -5.44 22.70 9.45
C SER A 61 -6.59 21.97 10.15
N GLY A 62 -7.37 21.16 9.42
CA GLY A 62 -8.42 20.31 9.97
C GLY A 62 -7.88 19.23 10.90
N LEU A 63 -6.76 18.60 10.55
CA LEU A 63 -6.09 17.62 11.40
C LEU A 63 -5.58 18.26 12.71
N LYS A 64 -4.87 19.39 12.62
CA LYS A 64 -4.41 20.15 13.80
C LYS A 64 -5.57 20.56 14.71
N ARG A 65 -6.72 20.92 14.14
CA ARG A 65 -7.92 21.25 14.91
C ARG A 65 -8.48 20.04 15.64
N ARG A 66 -8.59 18.88 14.97
CA ARG A 66 -9.01 17.62 15.60
C ARG A 66 -8.08 17.20 16.73
N VAL A 67 -6.76 17.24 16.51
CA VAL A 67 -5.77 16.89 17.53
C VAL A 67 -5.90 17.80 18.74
N ARG A 68 -5.99 19.13 18.56
CA ARG A 68 -6.21 20.06 19.68
C ARG A 68 -7.51 19.76 20.44
N ASN A 69 -8.59 19.40 19.75
CA ASN A 69 -9.84 19.06 20.41
C ASN A 69 -9.73 17.78 21.24
N ILE A 70 -9.00 16.76 20.76
CA ILE A 70 -8.74 15.54 21.52
C ILE A 70 -7.90 15.86 22.75
N LEU A 71 -6.81 16.61 22.58
CA LEU A 71 -5.91 16.98 23.67
C LEU A 71 -6.60 17.86 24.73
N LYS A 72 -7.56 18.70 24.33
CA LYS A 72 -8.38 19.49 25.28
C LYS A 72 -9.25 18.65 26.20
N ASN A 73 -9.63 17.43 25.78
CA ASN A 73 -10.44 16.53 26.60
C ASN A 73 -9.59 15.70 27.57
N VAL A 74 -8.25 15.78 27.49
CA VAL A 74 -7.37 15.09 28.42
C VAL A 74 -7.29 15.93 29.70
N PRO A 75 -7.66 15.37 30.87
CA PRO A 75 -7.57 16.08 32.13
C PRO A 75 -6.11 16.38 32.48
N SER A 76 -5.85 17.58 33.00
CA SER A 76 -4.53 17.94 33.50
C SER A 76 -4.16 17.05 34.69
N ARG A 77 -3.00 16.40 34.58
CA ARG A 77 -2.34 15.66 35.66
C ARG A 77 -1.05 16.37 36.02
N GLU A 78 -0.59 16.24 37.27
CA GLU A 78 0.79 16.56 37.59
C GLU A 78 1.71 15.64 36.77
N VAL A 79 2.58 16.28 35.99
CA VAL A 79 3.57 15.60 35.16
C VAL A 79 4.78 15.33 36.05
N GLN A 80 5.27 14.09 36.06
CA GLN A 80 6.45 13.74 36.84
C GLN A 80 7.70 14.38 36.25
N ASP A 81 8.70 14.68 37.10
CA ASP A 81 9.88 15.46 36.74
C ASP A 81 10.70 14.91 35.54
N TRP A 82 10.61 13.62 35.27
CA TRP A 82 11.32 12.97 34.16
C TRP A 82 10.66 13.18 32.78
N ASP A 83 9.40 13.62 32.75
CA ASP A 83 8.61 13.87 31.53
C ASP A 83 8.47 15.38 31.23
N VAL A 84 9.23 16.23 31.96
CA VAL A 84 9.28 17.67 31.74
C VAL A 84 10.24 17.97 30.58
N ILE A 85 9.70 18.52 29.49
CA ILE A 85 10.49 18.99 28.34
C ILE A 85 11.29 20.23 28.81
N LYS A 86 12.62 20.14 28.84
CA LYS A 86 13.53 21.28 29.07
C LYS A 86 13.61 22.21 27.87
#